data_AF-A0A7S2J840-F1
#
_entry.id   AF-A0A7S2J840-F1
#
_cell.length_a   1.000
_cell.length_b   1.000
_cell.length_c   1.000
_cell.angle_alpha   90.00
_cell.angle_beta   90.00
_cell.angle_gamma   90.00
#
_symmetry.space_group_name_H-M   'P 1'
#
loop_
_entity.id
_entity.type
_entity.pdbx_description
1 polymer ?
#
loop_
_entity_poly.entity_id
_entity_poly.type
_entity_poly.pdbx_seq_one_letter_code
_entity_poly.pdbx_strand_id
1 'polypeptide(L)'
;DQLRAIQTHLRRNPRIRFVWYDYWCMPQGDRSPAERVHFGWMLKNVNFLYLGCLVLILLDISYLSRFWTQMEAWLSMQLGGTDGLRPAHESLRRCTIEFLHAATSTTRSDLINMWAHRSPEEAYALLSKPDVHVTNLNDKVTQLEKVQLLDPDVRNAFTPAAATQLHTEGATVLSLIADGFSPTAVASAGIACDAALMDACASVASMAQLPDARTALRVTVLDLHGKALSTEESQALALVLRHGAPELVRLNVSGGVADLRAIGEAILSRTTSKLVSVKCNAFEVPDDASVLDLSRKGLTWGDACLLAGVMKFRASLTECNVRGNKIDSASATTLAKIGTEKGIMLYGIKHDQKEADFSGQRLGPVDAILIASDLAVSASLTKIDLS
;
A
#
# COMPACT_ATOMS: atom_id res chain seq x y z
N ASP A 1 7.39 29.04 12.69
CA ASP A 1 6.27 28.18 12.27
C ASP A 1 6.69 26.96 11.45
N GLN A 2 7.59 27.06 10.47
CA GLN A 2 8.10 25.92 9.70
C GLN A 2 8.59 24.74 10.56
N LEU A 3 9.49 24.99 11.53
CA LEU A 3 9.98 23.94 12.43
C LEU A 3 8.86 23.24 13.21
N ARG A 4 7.85 24.01 13.66
CA ARG A 4 6.69 23.46 14.37
C ARG A 4 5.86 22.54 13.47
N ALA A 5 5.65 22.94 12.21
CA ALA A 5 4.95 22.13 11.22
C ALA A 5 5.69 20.82 10.94
N ILE A 6 7.02 20.88 10.74
CA ILE A 6 7.88 19.70 10.55
C ILE A 6 7.77 18.76 11.76
N GLN A 7 7.97 19.27 12.98
CA GLN A 7 7.87 18.45 14.19
C GLN A 7 6.49 17.81 14.35
N THR A 8 5.42 18.54 14.03
CA THR A 8 4.05 18.01 14.09
C THR A 8 3.85 16.88 13.09
N HIS A 9 4.30 17.06 11.85
CA HIS A 9 4.25 16.03 10.82
C HIS A 9 5.04 14.78 11.22
N LEU A 10 6.27 14.93 11.74
CA LEU A 10 7.10 13.80 12.15
C LEU A 10 6.50 13.03 13.34
N ARG A 11 5.92 13.73 14.34
CA ARG A 11 5.23 13.06 15.46
C ARG A 11 4.03 12.24 14.99
N ARG A 12 3.31 12.70 13.96
CA ARG A 12 2.21 11.94 13.34
C ARG A 12 2.68 10.77 12.50
N ASN A 13 3.95 10.75 12.09
CA ASN A 13 4.53 9.77 11.18
C ASN A 13 5.77 9.12 11.80
N PRO A 14 5.64 8.31 12.87
CA PRO A 14 6.78 7.72 13.59
C PRO A 14 7.61 6.74 12.74
N ARG A 15 7.13 6.36 11.55
CA ARG A 15 7.86 5.56 10.57
C ARG A 15 8.98 6.32 9.87
N ILE A 16 8.93 7.66 9.86
CA ILE A 16 9.99 8.50 9.27
C ILE A 16 11.16 8.54 10.25
N ARG A 17 12.27 7.89 9.89
CA ARG A 17 13.46 7.78 10.75
C ARG A 17 14.52 8.84 10.46
N PHE A 18 14.58 9.32 9.23
CA PHE A 18 15.58 10.28 8.76
C PHE A 18 14.90 11.40 7.97
N VAL A 19 15.45 12.59 8.10
CA VAL A 19 14.99 13.79 7.39
C VAL A 19 16.20 14.39 6.71
N TRP A 20 16.09 14.62 5.40
CA TRP A 20 17.05 15.43 4.66
C TRP A 20 16.52 16.86 4.57
N TYR A 21 17.36 17.82 4.91
CA TYR A 21 17.05 19.25 4.82
C TYR A 21 18.29 19.98 4.33
N ASP A 22 18.19 20.65 3.18
CA ASP A 22 19.29 21.26 2.44
C ASP A 22 20.26 22.07 3.32
N TYR A 23 19.72 22.94 4.17
CA TYR A 23 20.50 23.82 5.03
C TYR A 23 21.35 23.05 6.05
N TRP A 24 20.89 21.88 6.52
CA TRP A 24 21.63 21.04 7.47
C TRP A 24 22.47 19.96 6.80
N CYS A 25 22.11 19.57 5.58
CA CYS A 25 22.71 18.43 4.89
C CYS A 25 23.72 18.82 3.81
N MET A 26 23.87 20.12 3.51
CA MET A 26 24.82 20.63 2.51
C MET A 26 25.72 21.72 3.11
N PRO A 27 26.97 21.91 2.60
CA PRO A 27 27.83 23.00 3.05
C PRO A 27 27.17 24.38 2.91
N GLN A 28 27.11 25.14 4.01
CA GLN A 28 26.49 26.47 4.09
C GLN A 28 27.52 27.57 4.37
N GLY A 29 27.16 28.82 4.06
CA GLY A 29 27.98 29.99 4.37
C GLY A 29 29.32 30.03 3.62
N ASP A 30 30.40 30.38 4.32
CA ASP A 30 31.75 30.42 3.77
C ASP A 30 32.27 29.00 3.53
N ARG A 31 32.43 28.66 2.25
CA ARG A 31 32.86 27.32 1.81
C ARG A 31 34.34 27.31 1.44
N SER A 32 35.08 26.36 2.00
CA SER A 32 36.41 25.96 1.54
C SER A 32 36.38 25.50 0.08
N PRO A 33 37.52 25.46 -0.63
CA PRO A 33 37.57 24.95 -2.00
C PRO A 33 36.99 23.54 -2.16
N ALA A 34 37.23 22.65 -1.20
CA ALA A 34 36.68 21.28 -1.22
C ALA A 34 35.16 21.27 -1.03
N GLU A 35 34.64 22.09 -0.09
CA GLU A 35 33.20 22.22 0.14
C GLU A 35 32.47 22.83 -1.05
N ARG A 36 33.10 23.73 -1.83
CA ARG A 36 32.51 24.24 -3.07
C ARG A 36 32.33 23.14 -4.11
N VAL A 37 33.32 22.27 -4.26
CA VAL A 37 33.23 21.09 -5.15
C VAL A 37 32.13 20.15 -4.67
N HIS A 38 32.10 19.86 -3.36
CA HIS A 38 31.10 18.95 -2.79
C HIS A 38 29.67 19.51 -2.89
N PHE A 39 29.47 20.79 -2.56
CA PHE A 39 28.21 21.49 -2.72
C PHE A 39 27.74 21.47 -4.18
N GLY A 40 28.65 21.74 -5.13
CA GLY A 40 28.34 21.67 -6.56
C GLY A 40 27.93 20.26 -7.00
N TRP A 41 28.55 19.21 -6.47
CA TRP A 41 28.13 17.83 -6.72
C TRP A 41 26.75 17.52 -6.12
N MET A 42 26.51 17.90 -4.86
CA MET A 42 25.21 17.71 -4.21
C MET A 42 24.08 18.43 -4.97
N LEU A 43 24.30 19.70 -5.35
CA LEU A 43 23.33 20.52 -6.06
C LEU A 43 22.94 19.92 -7.43
N LYS A 44 23.88 19.25 -8.10
CA LYS A 44 23.60 18.55 -9.38
C LYS A 44 22.73 17.30 -9.23
N ASN A 45 22.66 16.73 -8.03
CA ASN A 45 22.02 15.43 -7.77
C ASN A 45 20.78 15.54 -6.85
N VAL A 46 20.55 16.69 -6.21
CA VAL A 46 19.45 16.89 -5.26
C VAL A 46 18.07 16.57 -5.85
N ASN A 47 17.89 16.76 -7.16
CA ASN A 47 16.65 16.44 -7.88
C ASN A 47 16.21 14.99 -7.70
N PHE A 48 17.17 14.07 -7.64
CA PHE A 48 16.89 12.64 -7.45
C PHE A 48 16.31 12.36 -6.06
N LEU A 49 16.62 13.17 -5.04
CA LEU A 49 16.01 13.03 -3.73
C LEU A 49 14.51 13.35 -3.81
N TYR A 50 14.11 14.40 -4.51
CA TYR A 50 12.69 14.75 -4.68
C TYR A 50 11.93 13.73 -5.57
N LEU A 51 12.64 13.06 -6.49
CA LEU A 51 12.10 11.95 -7.28
C LEU A 51 12.02 10.62 -6.52
N GLY A 52 12.87 10.38 -5.52
CA GLY A 52 12.95 9.09 -4.83
C GLY A 52 12.39 9.07 -3.41
N CYS A 53 12.35 10.21 -2.72
CA CYS A 53 11.99 10.30 -1.30
C CYS A 53 10.58 10.86 -1.09
N LEU A 54 10.06 10.71 0.14
CA LEU A 54 8.89 11.44 0.61
C LEU A 54 9.25 12.92 0.78
N VAL A 55 8.41 13.81 0.27
CA VAL A 55 8.62 15.27 0.29
C VAL A 55 7.53 15.92 1.14
N LEU A 56 7.94 16.64 2.20
CA LEU A 56 7.02 17.46 2.98
C LEU A 56 7.03 18.89 2.43
N ILE A 57 5.94 19.27 1.76
CA ILE A 57 5.71 20.61 1.22
C ILE A 57 5.12 21.48 2.33
N LEU A 58 5.84 22.53 2.70
CA LEU A 58 5.36 23.56 3.61
C LEU A 58 4.83 24.74 2.79
N LEU A 59 3.53 24.74 2.55
CA LEU A 59 2.88 25.64 1.60
C LEU A 59 2.51 26.97 2.25
N ASP A 60 3.11 28.06 1.78
CA ASP A 60 2.70 29.44 2.07
C ASP A 60 2.15 30.12 0.80
N ILE A 61 1.58 31.32 0.92
CA ILE A 61 1.00 32.05 -0.23
C ILE A 61 2.03 32.48 -1.29
N SER A 62 3.32 32.53 -0.93
CA SER A 62 4.42 32.88 -1.85
C SER A 62 5.08 31.66 -2.49
N TYR A 63 4.61 30.45 -2.18
CA TYR A 63 5.25 29.22 -2.61
C TYR A 63 5.31 29.08 -4.13
N LEU A 64 4.25 29.50 -4.84
CA LEU A 64 4.14 29.40 -6.30
C LEU A 64 4.93 30.47 -7.06
N SER A 65 5.62 31.39 -6.39
CA SER A 65 6.45 32.38 -7.07
C SER A 65 7.95 32.04 -7.06
N ARG A 66 8.38 31.05 -6.26
CA ARG A 66 9.79 30.69 -6.08
C ARG A 66 10.17 29.47 -6.92
N PHE A 67 11.35 29.48 -7.52
CA PHE A 67 11.81 28.43 -8.44
C PHE A 67 11.93 27.06 -7.77
N TRP A 68 12.71 26.98 -6.69
CA TRP A 68 13.01 25.71 -6.01
C TRP A 68 11.75 25.03 -5.46
N THR A 69 10.89 25.78 -4.78
CA THR A 69 9.64 25.27 -4.22
C THR A 69 8.74 24.63 -5.29
N GLN A 70 8.66 25.26 -6.46
CA GLN A 70 7.89 24.78 -7.61
C GLN A 70 8.52 23.53 -8.24
N MET A 71 9.84 23.55 -8.48
CA MET A 71 10.56 22.41 -9.06
C MET A 71 10.50 21.17 -8.15
N GLU A 72 10.72 21.35 -6.85
CA GLU A 72 10.64 20.28 -5.84
C GLU A 72 9.23 19.68 -5.76
N ALA A 73 8.20 20.54 -5.76
CA ALA A 73 6.83 20.09 -5.79
C ALA A 73 6.53 19.28 -7.05
N TRP A 74 6.93 19.77 -8.23
CA TRP A 74 6.75 19.05 -9.49
C TRP A 74 7.39 17.65 -9.44
N LEU A 75 8.68 17.56 -9.07
CA LEU A 75 9.41 16.29 -8.98
C LEU A 75 8.73 15.29 -8.03
N SER A 76 8.25 15.77 -6.87
CA SER A 76 7.56 14.92 -5.89
C SER A 76 6.21 14.37 -6.39
N MET A 77 5.65 14.97 -7.44
CA MET A 77 4.41 14.55 -8.10
C MET A 77 4.65 13.74 -9.37
N GLN A 78 5.91 13.51 -9.76
CA GLN A 78 6.26 12.66 -10.90
C GLN A 78 6.52 11.20 -10.47
N LEU A 79 6.50 10.28 -11.42
CA LEU A 79 6.85 8.89 -11.26
C LEU A 79 7.91 8.52 -12.31
N GLY A 80 9.02 7.93 -11.85
CA GLY A 80 10.05 7.38 -12.72
C GLY A 80 9.75 5.95 -13.13
N GLY A 81 10.32 5.52 -14.25
CA GLY A 81 10.31 4.13 -14.68
C GLY A 81 11.12 3.90 -15.93
N THR A 82 11.08 2.66 -16.43
CA THR A 82 11.69 2.27 -17.70
C THR A 82 11.28 3.13 -18.90
N ASP A 83 10.05 3.67 -18.88
CA ASP A 83 9.54 4.51 -19.97
C ASP A 83 9.90 5.99 -19.79
N GLY A 84 10.58 6.34 -18.71
CA GLY A 84 11.02 7.69 -18.38
C GLY A 84 10.24 8.31 -17.22
N LEU A 85 10.19 9.64 -17.20
CA LEU A 85 9.53 10.42 -16.15
C LEU A 85 8.14 10.86 -16.61
N ARG A 86 7.11 10.54 -15.82
CA ARG A 86 5.71 10.89 -16.12
C ARG A 86 4.95 11.40 -14.89
N PRO A 87 3.82 12.09 -15.09
CA PRO A 87 2.91 12.43 -13.99
C PRO A 87 2.49 11.20 -13.17
N ALA A 88 2.57 11.30 -11.83
CA ALA A 88 2.09 10.27 -10.93
C ALA A 88 0.58 10.39 -10.70
N HIS A 89 -0.10 9.25 -10.58
CA HIS A 89 -1.46 9.21 -10.04
C HIS A 89 -1.49 9.77 -8.62
N GLU A 90 -2.62 10.33 -8.19
CA GLU A 90 -2.76 10.98 -6.88
C GLU A 90 -2.28 10.10 -5.72
N SER A 91 -2.64 8.82 -5.73
CA SER A 91 -2.24 7.83 -4.70
C SER A 91 -0.75 7.48 -4.70
N LEU A 92 0.00 7.84 -5.75
CA LEU A 92 1.42 7.54 -5.91
C LEU A 92 2.33 8.76 -5.73
N ARG A 93 1.76 9.96 -5.59
CA ARG A 93 2.52 11.18 -5.33
C ARG A 93 3.26 11.04 -4.01
N ARG A 94 4.53 11.45 -3.98
CA ARG A 94 5.39 11.33 -2.79
C ARG A 94 5.36 12.57 -1.91
N CYS A 95 4.45 13.52 -2.17
CA CYS A 95 4.32 14.74 -1.40
C CYS A 95 3.22 14.69 -0.34
N THR A 96 3.52 15.24 0.85
CA THR A 96 2.51 15.69 1.81
C THR A 96 2.54 17.20 1.89
N ILE A 97 1.37 17.86 1.93
CA ILE A 97 1.26 19.31 1.96
C ILE A 97 0.72 19.75 3.31
N GLU A 98 1.48 20.59 4.02
CA GLU A 98 1.09 21.27 5.26
C GLU A 98 1.00 22.77 5.02
N PHE A 99 -0.05 23.41 5.53
CA PHE A 99 -0.29 24.84 5.32
C PHE A 99 0.47 25.68 6.33
N LEU A 100 1.09 26.75 5.85
CA LEU A 100 1.72 27.79 6.64
C LEU A 100 0.99 29.12 6.46
N HIS A 101 0.93 29.87 7.55
CA HIS A 101 0.41 31.24 7.57
C HIS A 101 -1.00 31.32 6.93
N ALA A 102 -1.14 32.08 5.83
CA ALA A 102 -2.41 32.33 5.15
C ALA A 102 -2.74 31.33 4.02
N ALA A 103 -1.94 30.27 3.82
CA ALA A 103 -2.24 29.27 2.81
C ALA A 103 -3.50 28.46 3.15
N THR A 104 -4.27 28.11 2.12
CA THR A 104 -5.56 27.42 2.27
C THR A 104 -5.64 26.19 1.37
N SER A 105 -6.78 25.49 1.41
CA SER A 105 -7.11 24.44 0.46
C SER A 105 -7.11 24.94 -0.99
N THR A 106 -7.46 26.20 -1.24
CA THR A 106 -7.36 26.81 -2.58
C THR A 106 -5.90 26.86 -3.03
N THR A 107 -4.98 27.32 -2.17
CA THR A 107 -3.54 27.34 -2.47
C THR A 107 -3.01 25.94 -2.80
N ARG A 108 -3.50 24.90 -2.10
CA ARG A 108 -3.18 23.49 -2.42
C ARG A 108 -3.64 23.12 -3.83
N SER A 109 -4.90 23.41 -4.14
CA SER A 109 -5.48 23.09 -5.45
C SER A 109 -4.72 23.79 -6.56
N ASP A 110 -4.32 25.06 -6.37
CA ASP A 110 -3.52 25.81 -7.33
C ASP A 110 -2.15 25.14 -7.56
N LEU A 111 -1.46 24.71 -6.50
CA LEU A 111 -0.20 23.98 -6.62
C LEU A 111 -0.36 22.66 -7.41
N ILE A 112 -1.37 21.85 -7.06
CA ILE A 112 -1.61 20.56 -7.70
C ILE A 112 -1.99 20.77 -9.18
N ASN A 113 -2.91 21.70 -9.46
CA ASN A 113 -3.35 22.01 -10.83
C ASN A 113 -2.19 22.54 -11.69
N MET A 114 -1.27 23.30 -11.09
CA MET A 114 -0.12 23.84 -11.79
C MET A 114 0.88 22.75 -12.19
N TRP A 115 1.16 21.76 -11.32
CA TRP A 115 2.31 20.86 -11.48
C TRP A 115 1.99 19.39 -11.69
N ALA A 116 0.89 18.86 -11.15
CA ALA A 116 0.73 17.42 -11.00
C ALA A 116 0.64 16.65 -12.33
N HIS A 117 0.26 17.32 -13.42
CA HIS A 117 0.05 16.72 -14.73
C HIS A 117 1.07 17.17 -15.79
N ARG A 118 2.11 17.91 -15.38
CA ARG A 118 3.09 18.51 -16.30
C ARG A 118 4.18 17.54 -16.70
N SER A 119 4.45 17.43 -18.00
CA SER A 119 5.64 16.75 -18.53
C SER A 119 6.92 17.53 -18.17
N PRO A 120 8.11 16.91 -18.31
CA PRO A 120 9.39 17.63 -18.18
C PRO A 120 9.50 18.86 -19.08
N GLU A 121 9.01 18.79 -20.31
CA GLU A 121 9.05 19.89 -21.28
C GLU A 121 8.12 21.04 -20.85
N GLU A 122 6.91 20.72 -20.43
CA GLU A 122 5.96 21.73 -19.92
C GLU A 122 6.47 22.36 -18.62
N ALA A 123 7.10 21.56 -17.75
CA ALA A 123 7.69 22.04 -16.52
C ALA A 123 8.85 22.98 -16.78
N TYR A 124 9.75 22.63 -17.71
CA TYR A 124 10.81 23.51 -18.19
C TYR A 124 10.24 24.84 -18.68
N ALA A 125 9.22 24.80 -19.55
CA ALA A 125 8.62 26.00 -20.13
C ALA A 125 8.01 26.92 -19.05
N LEU A 126 7.35 26.35 -18.04
CA LEU A 126 6.75 27.12 -16.95
C LEU A 126 7.81 27.67 -15.99
N LEU A 127 8.75 26.84 -15.55
CA LEU A 127 9.83 27.24 -14.64
C LEU A 127 10.74 28.32 -15.25
N SER A 128 10.88 28.34 -16.58
CA SER A 128 11.69 29.32 -17.31
C SER A 128 11.10 30.73 -17.32
N LYS A 129 9.82 30.90 -16.95
CA LYS A 129 9.16 32.21 -17.01
C LYS A 129 9.79 33.25 -16.07
N PRO A 130 9.68 34.55 -16.40
CA PRO A 130 10.31 35.63 -15.64
C PRO A 130 9.67 35.88 -14.27
N ASP A 131 8.41 35.50 -14.06
CA ASP A 131 7.69 35.58 -12.79
C ASP A 131 8.06 34.47 -11.80
N VAL A 132 8.85 33.48 -12.23
CA VAL A 132 9.43 32.45 -11.36
C VAL A 132 10.75 32.97 -10.79
N HIS A 133 10.70 33.47 -9.55
CA HIS A 133 11.81 34.10 -8.85
C HIS A 133 12.84 33.09 -8.33
N VAL A 134 14.11 33.46 -8.42
CA VAL A 134 15.24 32.72 -7.83
C VAL A 134 16.22 33.72 -7.22
N THR A 135 16.87 33.34 -6.12
CA THR A 135 17.90 34.16 -5.48
C THR A 135 19.23 34.11 -6.24
N ASN A 136 19.51 33.01 -6.93
CA ASN A 136 20.69 32.79 -7.75
C ASN A 136 20.29 32.33 -9.16
N LEU A 137 20.51 33.19 -10.16
CA LEU A 137 20.12 32.92 -11.54
C LEU A 137 20.86 31.73 -12.15
N ASN A 138 22.12 31.51 -11.76
CA ASN A 138 22.92 30.39 -12.28
C ASN A 138 22.38 29.04 -11.81
N ASP A 139 21.82 28.99 -10.60
CA ASP A 139 21.16 27.77 -10.09
C ASP A 139 19.94 27.44 -10.96
N LYS A 140 19.11 28.44 -11.27
CA LYS A 140 17.95 28.27 -12.15
C LYS A 140 18.35 27.74 -13.52
N VAL A 141 19.38 28.31 -14.15
CA VAL A 141 19.88 27.84 -15.46
C VAL A 141 20.36 26.39 -15.37
N THR A 142 21.21 26.08 -14.39
CA THR A 142 21.77 24.72 -14.21
C THR A 142 20.67 23.68 -13.97
N GLN A 143 19.65 24.02 -13.18
CA GLN A 143 18.56 23.10 -12.88
C GLN A 143 17.59 22.94 -14.04
N LEU A 144 17.35 23.99 -14.84
CA LEU A 144 16.55 23.89 -16.05
C LEU A 144 17.18 22.94 -17.09
N GLU A 145 18.50 23.00 -17.26
CA GLU A 145 19.23 22.01 -18.08
C GLU A 145 19.02 20.58 -17.56
N LYS A 146 18.98 20.42 -16.22
CA LYS A 146 18.69 19.11 -15.61
C LYS A 146 17.27 18.65 -15.86
N VAL A 147 16.27 19.52 -15.77
CA VAL A 147 14.87 19.17 -16.07
C VAL A 147 14.74 18.54 -17.45
N GLN A 148 15.48 19.05 -18.45
CA GLN A 148 15.48 18.50 -19.81
C GLN A 148 16.15 17.12 -19.92
N LEU A 149 17.10 16.80 -19.03
CA LEU A 149 17.83 15.53 -19.02
C LEU A 149 17.22 14.49 -18.06
N LEU A 150 16.27 14.87 -17.22
CA LEU A 150 15.69 13.97 -16.22
C LEU A 150 15.03 12.74 -16.84
N ASP A 151 14.32 12.91 -17.95
CA ASP A 151 13.62 11.82 -18.61
C ASP A 151 14.58 10.69 -19.08
N PRO A 152 15.64 10.98 -19.86
CA PRO A 152 16.64 9.96 -20.17
C PRO A 152 17.44 9.47 -18.95
N ASP A 153 17.77 10.33 -17.99
CA ASP A 153 18.47 9.93 -16.75
C ASP A 153 17.63 8.91 -15.95
N VAL A 154 16.32 9.12 -15.87
CA VAL A 154 15.37 8.19 -15.24
C VAL A 154 15.36 6.87 -15.97
N ARG A 155 15.24 6.85 -17.31
CA ARG A 155 15.29 5.58 -18.07
C ARG A 155 16.57 4.79 -17.80
N ASN A 156 17.70 5.50 -17.73
CA ASN A 156 19.00 4.90 -17.49
C ASN A 156 19.17 4.37 -16.05
N ALA A 157 18.33 4.79 -15.10
CA ALA A 157 18.34 4.25 -13.75
C ALA A 157 17.63 2.87 -13.64
N PHE A 158 16.68 2.56 -14.53
CA PHE A 158 15.87 1.34 -14.47
C PHE A 158 16.46 0.18 -15.28
N THR A 159 17.73 -0.14 -15.04
CA THR A 159 18.45 -1.24 -15.75
C THR A 159 18.31 -2.59 -15.04
N PRO A 160 18.53 -3.72 -15.73
CA PRO A 160 18.61 -5.03 -15.09
C PRO A 160 19.65 -5.07 -13.97
N ALA A 161 20.80 -4.39 -14.13
CA ALA A 161 21.83 -4.31 -13.10
C ALA A 161 21.34 -3.61 -11.82
N ALA A 162 20.61 -2.50 -11.97
CA ALA A 162 20.00 -1.81 -10.83
C ALA A 162 18.93 -2.69 -10.15
N ALA A 163 18.15 -3.46 -10.91
CA ALA A 163 17.19 -4.43 -10.37
C ALA A 163 17.90 -5.53 -9.55
N THR A 164 19.01 -6.08 -10.06
CA THR A 164 19.83 -7.07 -9.32
C THR A 164 20.37 -6.49 -8.03
N GLN A 165 20.90 -5.26 -8.06
CA GLN A 165 21.45 -4.61 -6.86
C GLN A 165 20.37 -4.45 -5.79
N LEU A 166 19.22 -3.87 -6.15
CA LEU A 166 18.11 -3.69 -5.23
C LEU A 166 17.57 -5.03 -4.71
N HIS A 167 17.50 -6.07 -5.56
CA HIS A 167 17.09 -7.40 -5.13
C HIS A 167 18.05 -8.00 -4.09
N THR A 168 19.35 -7.80 -4.28
CA THR A 168 20.39 -8.24 -3.33
C THR A 168 20.26 -7.51 -1.98
N GLU A 169 19.82 -6.26 -2.00
CA GLU A 169 19.52 -5.46 -0.80
C GLU A 169 18.15 -5.82 -0.16
N GLY A 170 17.43 -6.80 -0.72
CA GLY A 170 16.18 -7.33 -0.16
C GLY A 170 14.91 -6.85 -0.87
N ALA A 171 15.00 -6.10 -1.97
CA ALA A 171 13.84 -5.75 -2.77
C ALA A 171 13.21 -7.01 -3.38
N THR A 172 11.90 -7.16 -3.26
CA THR A 172 11.16 -8.25 -3.90
C THR A 172 10.91 -7.91 -5.38
N VAL A 173 10.61 -8.93 -6.20
CA VAL A 173 10.16 -8.77 -7.60
C VAL A 173 9.09 -7.67 -7.72
N LEU A 174 8.17 -7.66 -6.75
CA LEU A 174 7.02 -6.78 -6.75
C LEU A 174 7.36 -5.35 -6.33
N SER A 175 8.24 -5.18 -5.35
CA SER A 175 8.71 -3.84 -5.01
C SER A 175 9.48 -3.22 -6.17
N LEU A 176 10.28 -4.01 -6.90
CA LEU A 176 10.96 -3.54 -8.11
C LEU A 176 9.96 -3.08 -9.18
N ILE A 177 8.94 -3.88 -9.48
CA ILE A 177 7.90 -3.48 -10.45
C ILE A 177 7.16 -2.23 -9.96
N ALA A 178 6.82 -2.17 -8.67
CA ALA A 178 6.15 -1.02 -8.06
C ALA A 178 7.01 0.27 -8.10
N ASP A 179 8.32 0.14 -7.93
CA ASP A 179 9.29 1.24 -7.93
C ASP A 179 9.63 1.73 -9.34
N GLY A 180 9.40 0.89 -10.34
CA GLY A 180 9.32 1.33 -11.72
C GLY A 180 10.12 0.52 -12.74
N PHE A 181 10.62 -0.65 -12.34
CA PHE A 181 11.26 -1.58 -13.26
C PHE A 181 10.24 -2.24 -14.18
N SER A 182 10.59 -2.44 -15.45
CA SER A 182 9.77 -3.25 -16.34
C SER A 182 9.95 -4.73 -16.00
N PRO A 183 8.92 -5.56 -16.23
CA PRO A 183 9.04 -7.01 -16.02
C PRO A 183 10.19 -7.62 -16.82
N THR A 184 10.40 -7.13 -18.05
CA THR A 184 11.51 -7.54 -18.91
C THR A 184 12.86 -7.19 -18.28
N ALA A 185 13.01 -6.00 -17.68
CA ALA A 185 14.24 -5.61 -16.99
C ALA A 185 14.50 -6.49 -15.76
N VAL A 186 13.46 -6.80 -14.97
CA VAL A 186 13.58 -7.70 -13.81
C VAL A 186 13.89 -9.14 -14.23
N ALA A 187 13.24 -9.66 -15.28
CA ALA A 187 13.54 -10.99 -15.81
C ALA A 187 14.96 -11.07 -16.40
N SER A 188 15.40 -10.03 -17.11
CA SER A 188 16.77 -9.92 -17.64
C SER A 188 17.82 -9.82 -16.52
N ALA A 189 17.41 -9.45 -15.31
CA ALA A 189 18.24 -9.43 -14.11
C ALA A 189 18.43 -10.84 -13.49
N GLY A 190 17.86 -11.88 -14.10
CA GLY A 190 17.88 -13.26 -13.59
C GLY A 190 16.94 -13.48 -12.40
N ILE A 191 16.06 -12.51 -12.10
CA ILE A 191 15.10 -12.57 -11.01
C ILE A 191 13.84 -13.25 -11.54
N ALA A 192 13.40 -14.32 -10.89
CA ALA A 192 12.22 -15.08 -11.32
C ALA A 192 10.95 -14.22 -11.23
N CYS A 193 10.47 -13.75 -12.39
CA CYS A 193 9.15 -13.14 -12.55
C CYS A 193 8.17 -14.21 -13.03
N ASP A 194 7.11 -14.45 -12.27
CA ASP A 194 5.99 -15.24 -12.78
C ASP A 194 5.25 -14.39 -13.83
N ALA A 195 5.29 -14.78 -15.10
CA ALA A 195 4.59 -14.06 -16.17
C ALA A 195 3.09 -13.91 -15.86
N ALA A 196 2.50 -14.89 -15.19
CA ALA A 196 1.10 -14.87 -14.78
C ALA A 196 0.80 -13.75 -13.76
N LEU A 197 1.78 -13.38 -12.91
CA LEU A 197 1.63 -12.29 -11.95
C LEU A 197 1.50 -10.93 -12.63
N MET A 198 2.21 -10.71 -13.73
CA MET A 198 2.16 -9.44 -14.46
C MET A 198 0.83 -9.24 -15.17
N ASP A 199 0.36 -10.28 -15.86
CA ASP A 199 -0.95 -10.27 -16.52
C ASP A 199 -2.06 -10.10 -15.49
N ALA A 200 -1.92 -10.76 -14.35
CA ALA A 200 -2.85 -10.63 -13.25
C ALA A 200 -2.89 -9.21 -12.66
N CYS A 201 -1.73 -8.55 -12.47
CA CYS A 201 -1.69 -7.17 -12.00
C CYS A 201 -2.34 -6.20 -12.98
N ALA A 202 -2.16 -6.39 -14.29
CA ALA A 202 -2.79 -5.58 -15.32
C ALA A 202 -4.33 -5.78 -15.34
N SER A 203 -4.79 -7.02 -15.22
CA SER A 203 -6.21 -7.35 -15.11
C SER A 203 -6.86 -6.69 -13.89
N VAL A 204 -6.25 -6.81 -12.70
CA VAL A 204 -6.74 -6.17 -11.48
C VAL A 204 -6.73 -4.65 -11.58
N ALA A 205 -5.68 -4.06 -12.16
CA ALA A 205 -5.63 -2.62 -12.39
C ALA A 205 -6.79 -2.14 -13.27
N SER A 206 -7.08 -2.85 -14.35
CA SER A 206 -8.23 -2.56 -15.23
C SER A 206 -9.57 -2.64 -14.48
N MET A 207 -9.80 -3.73 -13.72
CA MET A 207 -11.04 -3.94 -12.96
C MET A 207 -11.27 -2.84 -11.92
N ALA A 208 -10.21 -2.44 -11.23
CA ALA A 208 -10.21 -1.40 -10.20
C ALA A 208 -10.06 0.02 -10.76
N GLN A 209 -10.05 0.19 -12.09
CA GLN A 209 -9.83 1.49 -12.76
C GLN A 209 -8.55 2.20 -12.31
N LEU A 210 -7.54 1.41 -11.94
CA LEU A 210 -6.22 1.91 -11.60
C LEU A 210 -5.46 2.21 -12.89
N PRO A 211 -4.64 3.28 -12.89
CA PRO A 211 -3.96 3.74 -14.11
C PRO A 211 -2.91 2.77 -14.63
N ASP A 212 -2.32 1.92 -13.78
CA ASP A 212 -1.35 0.90 -14.18
C ASP A 212 -1.14 -0.20 -13.12
N ALA A 213 -0.43 -1.27 -13.51
CA ALA A 213 -0.07 -2.40 -12.64
C ALA A 213 0.83 -2.00 -11.45
N ARG A 214 1.62 -0.92 -11.56
CA ARG A 214 2.47 -0.44 -10.44
C ARG A 214 1.62 0.13 -9.33
N THR A 215 0.57 0.85 -9.70
CA THR A 215 -0.41 1.38 -8.76
C THR A 215 -1.06 0.24 -7.99
N ALA A 216 -1.47 -0.83 -8.67
CA ALA A 216 -2.05 -2.04 -8.06
C ALA A 216 -1.18 -2.65 -6.95
N LEU A 217 0.15 -2.63 -7.10
CA LEU A 217 1.08 -3.19 -6.11
C LEU A 217 1.26 -2.34 -4.84
N ARG A 218 0.92 -1.04 -4.88
CA ARG A 218 1.01 -0.12 -3.73
C ARG A 218 -0.36 0.23 -3.14
N VAL A 219 -1.42 -0.41 -3.62
CA VAL A 219 -2.78 -0.20 -3.13
C VAL A 219 -2.88 -0.57 -1.65
N THR A 220 -3.40 0.35 -0.86
CA THR A 220 -3.79 0.11 0.54
C THR A 220 -5.26 -0.27 0.68
N VAL A 221 -6.11 0.15 -0.27
CA VAL A 221 -7.54 -0.16 -0.33
C VAL A 221 -7.89 -0.61 -1.74
N LEU A 222 -8.22 -1.88 -1.91
CA LEU A 222 -8.69 -2.43 -3.18
C LEU A 222 -10.20 -2.65 -3.10
N ASP A 223 -10.96 -1.80 -3.78
CA ASP A 223 -12.41 -1.89 -3.85
C ASP A 223 -12.86 -2.34 -5.24
N LEU A 224 -13.36 -3.58 -5.30
CA LEU A 224 -13.94 -4.22 -6.48
C LEU A 224 -15.45 -4.38 -6.32
N HIS A 225 -16.09 -3.53 -5.52
CA HIS A 225 -17.53 -3.57 -5.33
C HIS A 225 -18.29 -3.55 -6.67
N GLY A 226 -19.22 -4.48 -6.84
CA GLY A 226 -20.07 -4.56 -8.03
C GLY A 226 -19.33 -5.01 -9.30
N LYS A 227 -18.04 -5.37 -9.20
CA LYS A 227 -17.33 -6.09 -10.25
C LYS A 227 -17.66 -7.56 -10.06
N ALA A 228 -18.43 -8.12 -10.98
CA ALA A 228 -18.72 -9.56 -10.99
C ALA A 228 -17.52 -10.29 -11.60
N LEU A 229 -16.59 -10.76 -10.77
CA LEU A 229 -15.34 -11.39 -11.23
C LEU A 229 -15.62 -12.79 -11.80
N SER A 230 -15.14 -13.04 -13.02
CA SER A 230 -15.06 -14.38 -13.60
C SER A 230 -14.09 -15.28 -12.82
N THR A 231 -14.04 -16.57 -13.17
CA THR A 231 -13.07 -17.50 -12.58
C THR A 231 -11.63 -17.07 -12.87
N GLU A 232 -11.34 -16.68 -14.11
CA GLU A 232 -10.03 -16.20 -14.54
C GLU A 232 -9.65 -14.90 -13.83
N GLU A 233 -10.59 -13.97 -13.69
CA GLU A 233 -10.38 -12.70 -12.96
C GLU A 233 -10.18 -12.93 -11.45
N SER A 234 -10.89 -13.90 -10.88
CA SER A 234 -10.72 -14.33 -9.49
C SER A 234 -9.33 -14.94 -9.27
N GLN A 235 -8.85 -15.74 -10.21
CA GLN A 235 -7.49 -16.33 -10.18
C GLN A 235 -6.41 -15.28 -10.38
N ALA A 236 -6.62 -14.32 -11.27
CA ALA A 236 -5.74 -13.17 -11.43
C ALA A 236 -5.64 -12.39 -10.11
N LEU A 237 -6.77 -12.03 -9.49
CA LEU A 237 -6.75 -11.37 -8.20
C LEU A 237 -6.05 -12.21 -7.12
N ALA A 238 -6.25 -13.53 -7.10
CA ALA A 238 -5.56 -14.42 -6.19
C ALA A 238 -4.03 -14.40 -6.39
N LEU A 239 -3.53 -14.40 -7.63
CA LEU A 239 -2.10 -14.26 -7.93
C LEU A 239 -1.55 -12.91 -7.45
N VAL A 240 -2.30 -11.82 -7.70
CA VAL A 240 -1.95 -10.49 -7.19
C VAL A 240 -1.94 -10.48 -5.68
N LEU A 241 -2.87 -11.13 -4.97
CA LEU A 241 -2.87 -11.10 -3.50
C LEU A 241 -1.81 -12.01 -2.88
N ARG A 242 -1.49 -13.12 -3.54
CA ARG A 242 -0.49 -14.10 -3.10
C ARG A 242 0.91 -13.49 -3.15
N HIS A 243 1.19 -12.79 -4.25
CA HIS A 243 2.50 -12.23 -4.50
C HIS A 243 2.45 -10.71 -4.32
N GLY A 244 1.63 -9.99 -5.08
CA GLY A 244 1.50 -8.54 -5.00
C GLY A 244 0.66 -7.97 -3.85
N ALA A 245 0.58 -6.64 -3.81
CA ALA A 245 -0.11 -5.88 -2.77
C ALA A 245 0.36 -6.19 -1.32
N PRO A 246 1.66 -6.03 -1.00
CA PRO A 246 2.16 -6.13 0.38
C PRO A 246 1.56 -5.07 1.31
N GLU A 247 1.16 -3.92 0.75
CA GLU A 247 0.61 -2.77 1.47
C GLU A 247 -0.91 -2.79 1.62
N LEU A 248 -1.59 -3.82 1.11
CA LEU A 248 -3.05 -3.89 1.16
C LEU A 248 -3.55 -4.00 2.60
N VAL A 249 -4.40 -3.05 2.98
CA VAL A 249 -5.03 -2.95 4.31
C VAL A 249 -6.48 -3.37 4.25
N ARG A 250 -7.20 -3.02 3.17
CA ARG A 250 -8.61 -3.31 2.98
C ARG A 250 -8.89 -3.90 1.60
N LEU A 251 -9.68 -4.97 1.57
CA LEU A 251 -10.13 -5.64 0.35
C LEU A 251 -11.65 -5.72 0.33
N ASN A 252 -12.28 -5.12 -0.67
CA ASN A 252 -13.71 -5.29 -0.92
C ASN A 252 -13.90 -6.02 -2.26
N VAL A 253 -14.47 -7.22 -2.18
CA VAL A 253 -14.80 -8.09 -3.32
C VAL A 253 -16.29 -8.45 -3.32
N SER A 254 -17.12 -7.58 -2.74
CA SER A 254 -18.58 -7.71 -2.85
C SER A 254 -19.04 -7.39 -4.28
N GLY A 255 -20.10 -8.03 -4.78
CA GLY A 255 -20.56 -7.88 -6.17
C GLY A 255 -20.50 -9.16 -7.01
N GLY A 256 -19.97 -10.24 -6.44
CA GLY A 256 -19.96 -11.57 -7.05
C GLY A 256 -18.55 -11.96 -7.50
N VAL A 257 -17.96 -12.94 -6.82
CA VAL A 257 -16.67 -13.52 -7.20
C VAL A 257 -16.92 -14.99 -7.50
N ALA A 258 -16.57 -15.43 -8.70
CA ALA A 258 -16.76 -16.81 -9.11
C ALA A 258 -15.90 -17.78 -8.27
N ASP A 259 -14.65 -17.40 -7.94
CA ASP A 259 -13.73 -18.22 -7.14
C ASP A 259 -13.18 -17.46 -5.92
N LEU A 260 -14.05 -17.28 -4.92
CA LEU A 260 -13.66 -16.65 -3.64
C LEU A 260 -12.62 -17.49 -2.87
N ARG A 261 -12.58 -18.80 -3.12
CA ARG A 261 -11.64 -19.72 -2.49
C ARG A 261 -10.21 -19.42 -2.91
N ALA A 262 -9.96 -19.19 -4.19
CA ALA A 262 -8.63 -18.84 -4.69
C ALA A 262 -8.06 -17.59 -3.99
N ILE A 263 -8.90 -16.57 -3.78
CA ILE A 263 -8.56 -15.34 -3.06
C ILE A 263 -8.18 -15.66 -1.60
N GLY A 264 -9.00 -16.46 -0.91
CA GLY A 264 -8.73 -16.88 0.46
C GLY A 264 -7.42 -17.67 0.61
N GLU A 265 -7.19 -18.65 -0.27
CA GLU A 265 -5.96 -19.45 -0.29
C GLU A 265 -4.71 -18.61 -0.59
N ALA A 266 -4.83 -17.63 -1.48
CA ALA A 266 -3.76 -16.69 -1.76
C ALA A 266 -3.36 -15.92 -0.49
N ILE A 267 -4.33 -15.35 0.22
CA ILE A 267 -4.07 -14.63 1.47
C ILE A 267 -3.49 -15.58 2.53
N LEU A 268 -4.09 -16.77 2.72
CA LEU A 268 -3.62 -17.78 3.67
C LEU A 268 -2.17 -18.22 3.43
N SER A 269 -1.74 -18.27 2.18
CA SER A 269 -0.37 -18.69 1.82
C SER A 269 0.69 -17.65 2.16
N ARG A 270 0.31 -16.39 2.44
CA ARG A 270 1.27 -15.33 2.79
C ARG A 270 1.95 -15.61 4.13
N THR A 271 3.20 -15.18 4.25
CA THR A 271 3.92 -15.18 5.53
C THR A 271 3.60 -13.93 6.36
N THR A 272 3.35 -12.81 5.69
CA THR A 272 2.97 -11.52 6.30
C THR A 272 1.86 -10.84 5.50
N SER A 273 0.98 -10.10 6.17
CA SER A 273 -0.03 -9.27 5.54
C SER A 273 -0.37 -8.06 6.41
N LYS A 274 -0.70 -6.93 5.77
CA LYS A 274 -1.29 -5.74 6.41
C LYS A 274 -2.82 -5.73 6.32
N LEU A 275 -3.40 -6.75 5.70
CA LEU A 275 -4.83 -6.84 5.46
C LEU A 275 -5.56 -7.04 6.80
N VAL A 276 -6.34 -6.04 7.19
CA VAL A 276 -7.10 -6.03 8.45
C VAL A 276 -8.62 -6.03 8.23
N SER A 277 -9.05 -5.63 7.04
CA SER A 277 -10.46 -5.61 6.65
C SER A 277 -10.70 -6.30 5.32
N VAL A 278 -11.75 -7.10 5.29
CA VAL A 278 -12.23 -7.80 4.11
C VAL A 278 -13.74 -7.71 4.06
N LYS A 279 -14.29 -7.40 2.89
CA LYS A 279 -15.72 -7.44 2.60
C LYS A 279 -16.00 -8.32 1.39
N CYS A 280 -16.91 -9.27 1.55
CA CYS A 280 -17.50 -10.03 0.46
C CYS A 280 -19.03 -9.94 0.55
N ASN A 281 -19.76 -10.72 -0.26
CA ASN A 281 -21.22 -10.71 -0.22
C ASN A 281 -21.80 -11.28 1.09
N ALA A 282 -21.11 -12.26 1.70
CA ALA A 282 -21.61 -12.96 2.89
C ALA A 282 -21.27 -12.23 4.20
N PHE A 283 -20.16 -11.50 4.26
CA PHE A 283 -19.70 -10.86 5.48
C PHE A 283 -18.79 -9.65 5.23
N GLU A 284 -18.60 -8.87 6.30
CA GLU A 284 -17.58 -7.84 6.42
C GLU A 284 -16.81 -8.07 7.72
N VAL A 285 -15.49 -7.96 7.64
CA VAL A 285 -14.58 -7.85 8.80
C VAL A 285 -14.15 -6.38 8.87
N PRO A 286 -14.71 -5.59 9.79
CA PRO A 286 -14.28 -4.21 10.00
C PRO A 286 -12.84 -4.13 10.50
N ASP A 287 -12.16 -3.00 10.28
CA ASP A 287 -10.77 -2.78 10.71
C ASP A 287 -10.59 -2.99 12.22
N ASP A 288 -11.57 -2.57 13.03
CA ASP A 288 -11.52 -2.45 14.49
C ASP A 288 -12.23 -3.58 15.25
N ALA A 289 -12.89 -4.51 14.56
CA ALA A 289 -13.65 -5.58 15.20
C ALA A 289 -12.78 -6.44 16.15
N SER A 290 -13.16 -6.55 17.43
CA SER A 290 -12.63 -7.57 18.34
C SER A 290 -13.53 -8.80 18.43
N VAL A 291 -14.83 -8.59 18.21
CA VAL A 291 -15.87 -9.60 18.21
C VAL A 291 -16.61 -9.51 16.88
N LEU A 292 -16.82 -10.64 16.24
CA LEU A 292 -17.56 -10.73 14.99
C LEU A 292 -18.57 -11.87 15.07
N ASP A 293 -19.85 -11.58 14.81
CA ASP A 293 -20.90 -12.58 14.76
C ASP A 293 -21.38 -12.78 13.31
N LEU A 294 -20.95 -13.90 12.72
CA LEU A 294 -21.32 -14.36 11.39
C LEU A 294 -22.23 -15.59 11.45
N SER A 295 -22.88 -15.84 12.59
CA SER A 295 -23.75 -17.00 12.73
C SER A 295 -24.94 -16.92 11.78
N ARG A 296 -25.25 -18.06 11.13
CA ARG A 296 -26.39 -18.23 10.22
C ARG A 296 -26.46 -17.20 9.10
N LYS A 297 -25.31 -16.71 8.61
CA LYS A 297 -25.22 -15.77 7.48
C LYS A 297 -25.17 -16.47 6.12
N GLY A 298 -25.15 -17.79 6.10
CA GLY A 298 -25.10 -18.58 4.87
C GLY A 298 -23.70 -18.66 4.25
N LEU A 299 -22.64 -18.49 5.06
CA LEU A 299 -21.26 -18.63 4.58
C LEU A 299 -21.05 -20.01 3.95
N THR A 300 -20.44 -20.00 2.79
CA THR A 300 -19.97 -21.19 2.07
C THR A 300 -18.52 -21.53 2.46
N TRP A 301 -17.97 -22.62 1.93
CA TRP A 301 -16.56 -22.94 2.10
C TRP A 301 -15.63 -21.86 1.51
N GLY A 302 -16.03 -21.20 0.41
CA GLY A 302 -15.26 -20.09 -0.17
C GLY A 302 -15.18 -18.88 0.77
N ASP A 303 -16.30 -18.55 1.40
CA ASP A 303 -16.37 -17.47 2.40
C ASP A 303 -15.52 -17.81 3.63
N ALA A 304 -15.60 -19.05 4.11
CA ALA A 304 -14.80 -19.53 5.24
C ALA A 304 -13.29 -19.50 4.95
N CYS A 305 -12.88 -19.83 3.72
CA CYS A 305 -11.47 -19.75 3.31
C CYS A 305 -10.97 -18.29 3.29
N LEU A 306 -11.76 -17.36 2.75
CA LEU A 306 -11.44 -15.93 2.77
C LEU A 306 -11.36 -15.38 4.21
N LEU A 307 -12.32 -15.75 5.05
CA LEU A 307 -12.36 -15.38 6.47
C LEU A 307 -11.11 -15.89 7.21
N ALA A 308 -10.74 -17.15 7.00
CA ALA A 308 -9.50 -17.72 7.55
C ALA A 308 -8.26 -16.92 7.13
N GLY A 309 -8.19 -16.50 5.87
CA GLY A 309 -7.11 -15.68 5.33
C GLY A 309 -6.90 -14.37 6.09
N VAL A 310 -7.97 -13.61 6.34
CA VAL A 310 -7.87 -12.35 7.09
C VAL A 310 -7.63 -12.59 8.59
N MET A 311 -8.24 -13.62 9.19
CA MET A 311 -8.05 -13.97 10.60
C MET A 311 -6.58 -14.29 10.93
N LYS A 312 -5.86 -14.96 10.01
CA LYS A 312 -4.45 -15.36 10.20
C LYS A 312 -3.53 -14.20 10.62
N PHE A 313 -3.80 -13.00 10.13
CA PHE A 313 -2.93 -11.83 10.38
C PHE A 313 -3.53 -10.84 11.38
N ARG A 314 -4.70 -11.14 11.95
CA ARG A 314 -5.46 -10.21 12.77
C ARG A 314 -5.31 -10.52 14.26
N ALA A 315 -4.55 -9.68 14.95
CA ALA A 315 -4.28 -9.85 16.39
C ALA A 315 -5.42 -9.34 17.30
N SER A 316 -6.28 -8.45 16.80
CA SER A 316 -7.34 -7.82 17.61
C SER A 316 -8.61 -8.66 17.76
N LEU A 317 -8.83 -9.64 16.86
CA LEU A 317 -10.03 -10.46 16.86
C LEU A 317 -9.89 -11.55 17.93
N THR A 318 -10.84 -11.62 18.86
CA THR A 318 -10.88 -12.60 19.95
C THR A 318 -12.08 -13.53 19.84
N GLU A 319 -13.11 -13.13 19.09
CA GLU A 319 -14.31 -13.93 18.83
C GLU A 319 -14.79 -13.75 17.38
N CYS A 320 -15.09 -14.84 16.70
CA CYS A 320 -15.60 -14.88 15.33
C CYS A 320 -16.62 -16.02 15.20
N ASN A 321 -17.84 -15.79 15.68
CA ASN A 321 -18.89 -16.82 15.68
C ASN A 321 -19.33 -17.14 14.24
N VAL A 322 -19.06 -18.36 13.77
CA VAL A 322 -19.42 -18.85 12.42
C VAL A 322 -20.46 -19.98 12.46
N ARG A 323 -21.17 -20.15 13.59
CA ARG A 323 -22.14 -21.22 13.80
C ARG A 323 -23.30 -21.20 12.80
N GLY A 324 -23.78 -22.37 12.39
CA GLY A 324 -24.99 -22.51 11.57
C GLY A 324 -24.82 -22.02 10.12
N ASN A 325 -23.60 -22.08 9.59
CA ASN A 325 -23.28 -21.79 8.20
C ASN A 325 -23.07 -23.06 7.38
N LYS A 326 -22.93 -22.92 6.05
CA LYS A 326 -22.74 -24.03 5.09
C LYS A 326 -21.25 -24.27 4.82
N ILE A 327 -20.47 -24.35 5.90
CA ILE A 327 -19.02 -24.54 5.86
C ILE A 327 -18.75 -26.05 5.78
N ASP A 328 -17.77 -26.46 4.98
CA ASP A 328 -17.34 -27.86 4.90
C ASP A 328 -16.33 -28.21 6.00
N SER A 329 -16.09 -29.50 6.22
CA SER A 329 -15.17 -29.95 7.30
C SER A 329 -13.73 -29.48 7.08
N ALA A 330 -13.29 -29.32 5.82
CA ALA A 330 -11.95 -28.84 5.50
C ALA A 330 -11.75 -27.35 5.89
N SER A 331 -12.71 -26.49 5.55
CA SER A 331 -12.66 -25.07 5.92
C SER A 331 -12.85 -24.90 7.43
N ALA A 332 -13.73 -25.68 8.06
CA ALA A 332 -13.91 -25.68 9.51
C ALA A 332 -12.61 -26.07 10.25
N THR A 333 -11.87 -27.05 9.73
CA THR A 333 -10.56 -27.46 10.29
C THR A 333 -9.53 -26.35 10.15
N THR A 334 -9.51 -25.65 9.00
CA THR A 334 -8.61 -24.52 8.77
C THR A 334 -8.90 -23.36 9.72
N LEU A 335 -10.19 -23.02 9.89
CA LEU A 335 -10.64 -22.03 10.87
C LEU A 335 -10.26 -22.44 12.29
N ALA A 336 -10.53 -23.68 12.70
CA ALA A 336 -10.21 -24.19 14.04
C ALA A 336 -8.71 -24.13 14.36
N LYS A 337 -7.85 -24.47 13.39
CA LYS A 337 -6.40 -24.33 13.54
C LYS A 337 -6.00 -22.88 13.82
N ILE A 338 -6.48 -21.94 12.99
CA ILE A 338 -6.18 -20.51 13.16
C ILE A 338 -6.78 -19.98 14.45
N GLY A 339 -8.01 -20.39 14.79
CA GLY A 339 -8.70 -20.00 16.02
C GLY A 339 -7.92 -20.43 17.25
N THR A 340 -7.42 -21.66 17.27
CA THR A 340 -6.56 -22.16 18.35
C THR A 340 -5.24 -21.38 18.43
N GLU A 341 -4.55 -21.19 17.30
CA GLU A 341 -3.27 -20.45 17.24
C GLU A 341 -3.40 -18.97 17.66
N LYS A 342 -4.57 -18.37 17.45
CA LYS A 342 -4.83 -16.95 17.70
C LYS A 342 -5.68 -16.68 18.95
N GLY A 343 -6.21 -17.71 19.59
CA GLY A 343 -7.12 -17.57 20.72
C GLY A 343 -8.49 -16.99 20.34
N ILE A 344 -9.04 -17.37 19.17
CA ILE A 344 -10.33 -16.90 18.66
C ILE A 344 -11.41 -17.94 18.91
N MET A 345 -12.50 -17.54 19.57
CA MET A 345 -13.72 -18.37 19.71
C MET A 345 -14.52 -18.34 18.40
N LEU A 346 -14.90 -19.51 17.88
CA LEU A 346 -15.52 -19.72 16.57
C LEU A 346 -16.96 -20.23 16.61
N TYR A 347 -17.39 -20.94 17.65
CA TYR A 347 -18.74 -21.52 17.73
C TYR A 347 -19.74 -20.64 18.49
N GLY A 348 -19.24 -19.66 19.22
CA GLY A 348 -20.03 -18.68 19.97
C GLY A 348 -19.93 -18.82 21.49
N ILE A 349 -19.02 -19.66 21.99
CA ILE A 349 -18.65 -19.64 23.42
C ILE A 349 -17.85 -18.36 23.69
N LYS A 350 -18.11 -17.68 24.81
CA LYS A 350 -17.38 -16.46 25.21
C LYS A 350 -16.17 -16.81 26.08
N HIS A 351 -15.13 -15.97 26.05
CA HIS A 351 -13.89 -16.18 26.81
C HIS A 351 -14.10 -16.30 28.33
N ASP A 352 -15.09 -15.60 28.85
CA ASP A 352 -15.46 -15.57 30.27
C ASP A 352 -16.64 -16.49 30.62
N GLN A 353 -17.20 -17.19 29.63
CA GLN A 353 -18.36 -18.06 29.81
C GLN A 353 -18.00 -19.29 30.65
N LYS A 354 -18.83 -19.57 31.67
CA LYS A 354 -18.68 -20.75 32.56
C LYS A 354 -19.50 -21.95 32.11
N GLU A 355 -20.68 -21.72 31.57
CA GLU A 355 -21.58 -22.77 31.11
C GLU A 355 -22.09 -22.45 29.70
N ALA A 356 -22.13 -23.46 28.83
CA ALA A 356 -22.69 -23.34 27.48
C ALA A 356 -23.70 -24.46 27.22
N ASP A 357 -24.87 -24.11 26.67
CA ASP A 357 -25.93 -25.05 26.35
C ASP A 357 -26.19 -25.06 24.84
N PHE A 358 -25.89 -26.19 24.21
CA PHE A 358 -26.15 -26.48 22.81
C PHE A 358 -27.08 -27.68 22.62
N SER A 359 -27.82 -28.08 23.65
CA SER A 359 -28.74 -29.22 23.61
C SER A 359 -29.87 -29.03 22.58
N GLY A 360 -30.27 -30.13 21.93
CA GLY A 360 -31.37 -30.16 20.96
C GLY A 360 -31.08 -29.45 19.62
N GLN A 361 -29.83 -29.02 19.38
CA GLN A 361 -29.48 -28.22 18.20
C GLN A 361 -29.09 -29.05 16.97
N ARG A 362 -29.13 -30.39 17.08
CA ARG A 362 -28.77 -31.33 15.99
C ARG A 362 -27.38 -31.06 15.43
N LEU A 363 -26.40 -31.00 16.31
CA LEU A 363 -25.01 -30.69 16.00
C LEU A 363 -24.42 -31.73 15.01
N GLY A 364 -23.78 -31.24 13.95
CA GLY A 364 -23.08 -32.05 12.96
C GLY A 364 -21.56 -32.09 13.18
N PRO A 365 -20.82 -32.80 12.30
CA PRO A 365 -19.37 -32.87 12.37
C PRO A 365 -18.66 -31.51 12.32
N VAL A 366 -19.18 -30.58 11.52
CA VAL A 366 -18.64 -29.21 11.41
C VAL A 366 -18.83 -28.44 12.71
N ASP A 367 -20.00 -28.58 13.35
CA ASP A 367 -20.26 -27.98 14.66
C ASP A 367 -19.29 -28.52 15.71
N ALA A 368 -19.07 -29.85 15.73
CA ALA A 368 -18.14 -30.47 16.65
C ALA A 368 -16.70 -29.96 16.50
N ILE A 369 -16.21 -29.74 15.26
CA ILE A 369 -14.88 -29.17 15.00
C ILE A 369 -14.76 -27.76 15.59
N LEU A 370 -15.77 -26.92 15.36
CA LEU A 370 -15.76 -25.53 15.82
C LEU A 370 -15.92 -25.44 17.34
N ILE A 371 -16.80 -26.25 17.94
CA ILE A 371 -16.93 -26.36 19.41
C ILE A 371 -15.61 -26.80 20.03
N ALA A 372 -14.96 -27.82 19.47
CA ALA A 372 -13.67 -28.30 19.97
C ALA A 372 -12.61 -27.19 19.93
N SER A 373 -12.62 -26.32 18.92
CA SER A 373 -11.75 -25.14 18.86
C SER A 373 -12.04 -24.18 20.02
N ASP A 374 -13.30 -23.84 20.28
CA ASP A 374 -13.67 -22.96 21.40
C ASP A 374 -13.25 -23.55 22.74
N LEU A 375 -13.42 -24.87 22.93
CA LEU A 375 -12.99 -25.58 24.13
C LEU A 375 -11.48 -25.55 24.32
N ALA A 376 -10.71 -25.65 23.23
CA ALA A 376 -9.25 -25.56 23.28
C ALA A 376 -8.76 -24.14 23.64
N VAL A 377 -9.53 -23.11 23.28
CA VAL A 377 -9.22 -21.70 23.58
C VAL A 377 -9.76 -21.27 24.95
N SER A 378 -10.87 -21.84 25.40
CA SER A 378 -11.54 -21.41 26.64
C SER A 378 -10.78 -21.84 27.89
N ALA A 379 -10.40 -20.85 28.69
CA ALA A 379 -9.86 -21.09 30.03
C ALA A 379 -10.94 -21.12 31.12
N SER A 380 -12.17 -20.70 30.81
CA SER A 380 -13.21 -20.42 31.79
C SER A 380 -14.31 -21.46 31.86
N LEU A 381 -14.60 -22.16 30.76
CA LEU A 381 -15.76 -23.03 30.65
C LEU A 381 -15.63 -24.27 31.54
N THR A 382 -16.62 -24.50 32.40
CA THR A 382 -16.66 -25.63 33.34
C THR A 382 -17.77 -26.63 33.01
N LYS A 383 -18.75 -26.23 32.20
CA LYS A 383 -19.88 -27.10 31.81
C LYS A 383 -20.31 -26.83 30.36
N ILE A 384 -20.54 -27.90 29.61
CA ILE A 384 -21.13 -27.84 28.27
C ILE A 384 -22.21 -28.90 28.12
N ASP A 385 -23.38 -28.53 27.61
CA ASP A 385 -24.46 -29.44 27.26
C ASP A 385 -24.55 -29.57 25.73
N LEU A 386 -24.42 -30.81 25.24
CA LEU A 386 -24.45 -31.15 23.81
C LEU A 386 -25.56 -32.17 23.49
N SER A 387 -26.48 -32.42 24.43
CA SER A 387 -27.45 -33.52 24.38
C SER A 387 -28.51 -33.42 23.29
#